data_AF-A0A842QM41-F1
#
_entry.id   AF-A0A842QM41-F1
#
_cell.length_a   1.000
_cell.length_b   1.000
_cell.length_c   1.000
_cell.angle_alpha   90.00
_cell.angle_beta   90.00
_cell.angle_gamma   90.00
#
_symmetry.space_group_name_H-M   'P 1'
#
loop_
_entity.id
_entity.type
_entity.pdbx_description
1 polymer ?
#
loop_
_entity_poly.entity_id
_entity_poly.type
_entity_poly.pdbx_seq_one_letter_code
_entity_poly.pdbx_strand_id
1 'polypeptide(L)'
;MEPYQASEVFMAIGMLAAAGVISIYALIQTGKVDAEERELARPLFISAAGLGLLGIGSGSTFTYRIMIDLFEITISRYLMISYVTILLGAGTLSVAALMILDWKELMIAPLALMFLGLLSSIGGTQLGLDPTVTDAVVGFFTLLLLLVPGLLYGFLTYRTRGARALSLTLAVLTYPLSYLFEITPLEGNVFLIILRLIGPALVTSSFLAEDIEISGELFGYGAAFAVAGFWFSFVIAQVVIELVRIIALSALALVATLGLVTVAFTYGRWRTKPNPATIYLGGFFLLASLSILIFSVQELGLFVSTEIVYASWLMWISAAALLNVGAIVALEWNRVILLPAMLALPVATYLLISYPADPMGTPWFNPLLIITTALQVILPMGMYFYLWHQMRVADIKNRSRPLFLGIGILFAVIALPLGNFVNPLVASLLLVAFVIWLLGITGRADQLLGTN
;
A
#
# COMPACT_ATOMS: atom_id res chain seq x y z
N MET A 1 -18.37 8.64 -11.42
CA MET A 1 -17.12 8.75 -10.66
C MET A 1 -16.10 7.74 -11.12
N GLU A 2 -14.89 8.21 -11.41
CA GLU A 2 -13.76 7.37 -11.82
C GLU A 2 -12.88 6.98 -10.61
N PRO A 3 -12.13 5.85 -10.67
CA PRO A 3 -11.33 5.36 -9.54
C PRO A 3 -10.30 6.37 -9.00
N TYR A 4 -9.65 7.15 -9.87
CA TYR A 4 -8.69 8.15 -9.40
C TYR A 4 -9.37 9.30 -8.63
N GLN A 5 -10.63 9.60 -8.93
CA GLN A 5 -11.43 10.59 -8.20
C GLN A 5 -11.78 10.05 -6.81
N ALA A 6 -12.14 8.77 -6.73
CA ALA A 6 -12.35 8.10 -5.45
C ALA A 6 -11.07 8.02 -4.61
N SER A 7 -9.89 7.94 -5.25
CA SER A 7 -8.61 7.92 -4.52
C SER A 7 -8.31 9.17 -3.69
N GLU A 8 -8.98 10.30 -3.98
CA GLU A 8 -8.89 11.52 -3.17
C GLU A 8 -9.28 11.28 -1.70
N VAL A 9 -10.24 10.39 -1.42
CA VAL A 9 -10.61 10.09 -0.02
C VAL A 9 -9.47 9.40 0.73
N PHE A 10 -8.74 8.50 0.08
CA PHE A 10 -7.60 7.82 0.69
C PHE A 10 -6.39 8.72 0.79
N MET A 11 -6.22 9.64 -0.16
CA MET A 11 -5.23 10.71 -0.04
C MET A 11 -5.53 11.60 1.16
N ALA A 12 -6.80 11.98 1.35
CA ALA A 12 -7.25 12.77 2.50
C ALA A 12 -6.96 12.05 3.83
N ILE A 13 -7.39 10.79 3.94
CA ILE A 13 -7.16 9.96 5.14
C ILE A 13 -5.66 9.80 5.41
N GLY A 14 -4.86 9.49 4.40
CA GLY A 14 -3.42 9.31 4.52
C GLY A 14 -2.70 10.59 4.96
N MET A 15 -3.06 11.74 4.38
CA MET A 15 -2.47 13.03 4.73
C MET A 15 -2.86 13.50 6.13
N LEU A 16 -4.12 13.29 6.54
CA LEU A 16 -4.57 13.61 7.91
C LEU A 16 -3.88 12.70 8.94
N ALA A 17 -3.73 11.41 8.65
CA ALA A 17 -2.99 10.49 9.50
C ALA A 17 -1.51 10.90 9.61
N ALA A 18 -0.87 11.22 8.48
CA ALA A 18 0.50 11.72 8.44
C ALA A 18 0.67 13.00 9.27
N ALA A 19 -0.24 13.97 9.13
CA ALA A 19 -0.25 15.20 9.92
C ALA A 19 -0.39 14.92 11.43
N GLY A 20 -1.31 14.02 11.80
CA GLY A 20 -1.50 13.62 13.20
C GLY A 20 -0.25 12.98 13.80
N VAL A 21 0.37 12.05 13.08
CA VAL A 21 1.58 11.37 13.54
C VAL A 21 2.77 12.32 13.66
N ILE A 22 2.99 13.21 12.68
CA ILE A 22 4.05 14.22 12.77
C ILE A 22 3.81 15.14 13.98
N SER A 23 2.56 15.55 14.22
CA SER A 23 2.22 16.40 15.37
C SER A 23 2.51 15.70 16.70
N ILE A 24 2.12 14.43 16.83
CA ILE A 24 2.43 13.62 18.02
C ILE A 24 3.94 13.48 18.19
N TYR A 25 4.66 13.15 17.12
CA TYR A 25 6.12 13.04 17.14
C TYR A 25 6.77 14.37 17.57
N ALA A 26 6.35 15.50 17.01
CA ALA A 26 6.84 16.82 17.38
C ALA A 26 6.57 17.13 18.87
N LEU A 27 5.38 16.82 19.38
CA LEU A 27 5.03 17.01 20.79
C LEU A 27 5.92 16.17 21.71
N ILE A 28 6.14 14.89 21.36
CA ILE A 28 7.00 14.00 22.15
C ILE A 28 8.44 14.50 22.15
N GLN A 29 8.98 14.92 21.01
CA GLN A 29 10.35 15.39 20.93
C GLN A 29 10.50 16.74 21.64
N THR A 30 9.60 17.70 21.44
CA THR A 30 9.66 19.01 22.14
C THR A 30 9.50 18.91 23.65
N GLY A 31 8.79 17.88 24.16
CA GLY A 31 8.71 17.62 25.59
C GLY A 31 10.04 17.17 26.23
N LYS A 32 11.01 16.70 25.43
CA LYS A 32 12.31 16.19 25.90
C LYS A 32 13.40 17.27 25.95
N VAL A 33 13.10 18.50 25.52
CA VAL A 33 14.12 19.53 25.28
C VAL A 33 13.72 20.88 25.91
N ASP A 34 14.74 21.68 26.23
CA ASP A 34 14.62 23.02 26.81
C ASP A 34 13.86 24.00 25.91
N ALA A 35 13.30 25.05 26.52
CA ALA A 35 12.37 25.97 25.86
C ALA A 35 12.94 26.67 24.61
N GLU A 36 14.25 26.92 24.56
CA GLU A 36 14.95 27.50 23.41
C GLU A 36 15.02 26.53 22.22
N GLU A 37 15.30 25.25 22.47
CA GLU A 37 15.39 24.23 21.41
C GLU A 37 14.00 23.77 20.92
N ARG A 38 12.92 24.05 21.67
CA ARG A 38 11.54 23.83 21.20
C ARG A 38 11.20 24.65 19.96
N GLU A 39 11.86 25.79 19.75
CA GLU A 39 11.66 26.59 18.54
C GLU A 39 12.09 25.85 17.26
N LEU A 40 13.05 24.91 17.37
CA LEU A 40 13.53 24.10 16.25
C LEU A 40 12.48 23.09 15.74
N ALA A 41 11.45 22.79 16.53
CA ALA A 41 10.35 21.92 16.13
C ALA A 41 9.21 22.65 15.41
N ARG A 42 9.18 24.00 15.43
CA ARG A 42 8.14 24.81 14.76
C ARG A 42 7.96 24.44 13.28
N PRO A 43 9.02 24.25 12.47
CA PRO A 43 8.84 23.85 11.07
C PRO A 43 8.16 22.50 10.91
N LEU A 44 8.33 21.58 11.87
CA LEU A 44 7.68 20.27 11.84
C LEU A 44 6.17 20.39 12.09
N PHE A 45 5.76 21.23 13.04
CA PHE A 45 4.34 21.54 13.29
C PHE A 45 3.69 22.24 12.10
N ILE A 46 4.39 23.19 11.47
CA ILE A 46 3.88 23.88 10.28
C ILE A 46 3.76 22.89 9.11
N SER A 47 4.71 21.95 8.98
CA SER A 47 4.62 20.88 7.98
C SER A 47 3.44 19.96 8.23
N ALA A 48 3.18 19.60 9.49
CA ALA A 48 2.00 18.81 9.86
C ALA A 48 0.69 19.54 9.52
N ALA A 49 0.60 20.83 9.84
CA ALA A 49 -0.55 21.66 9.47
C ALA A 49 -0.73 21.71 7.94
N GLY A 50 0.35 21.86 7.19
CA GLY A 50 0.32 21.87 5.73
C GLY A 50 -0.17 20.57 5.12
N LEU A 51 0.33 19.41 5.58
CA LEU A 51 -0.19 18.10 5.16
C LEU A 51 -1.66 17.92 5.55
N GLY A 52 -2.06 18.38 6.74
CA GLY A 52 -3.45 18.33 7.19
C GLY A 52 -4.38 19.13 6.28
N LEU A 53 -3.96 20.33 5.88
CA LEU A 53 -4.70 21.18 4.93
C LEU A 53 -4.78 20.56 3.53
N LEU A 54 -3.70 19.96 3.02
CA LEU A 54 -3.75 19.19 1.77
C LEU A 54 -4.73 18.01 1.86
N GLY A 55 -4.80 17.35 3.02
CA GLY A 55 -5.76 16.29 3.29
C GLY A 55 -7.21 16.78 3.27
N ILE A 56 -7.50 17.92 3.90
CA ILE A 56 -8.83 18.57 3.83
C ILE A 56 -9.17 18.95 2.39
N GLY A 57 -8.18 19.43 1.63
CA GLY A 57 -8.31 19.74 0.21
C GLY A 57 -8.76 18.54 -0.61
N SER A 58 -8.04 17.42 -0.52
CA SER A 58 -8.42 16.16 -1.17
C SER A 58 -9.80 15.66 -0.75
N GLY A 59 -10.13 15.72 0.55
CA GLY A 59 -11.45 15.31 1.04
C GLY A 59 -12.58 16.18 0.51
N SER A 60 -12.32 17.49 0.35
CA SER A 60 -13.27 18.45 -0.23
C SER A 60 -13.44 18.24 -1.73
N THR A 61 -12.36 17.95 -2.46
CA THR A 61 -12.41 17.55 -3.88
C THR A 61 -13.26 16.28 -4.06
N PHE A 62 -13.03 15.26 -3.25
CA PHE A 62 -13.83 14.03 -3.26
C PHE A 62 -15.32 14.33 -3.02
N THR A 63 -15.62 15.12 -1.98
CA THR A 63 -16.99 15.49 -1.61
C THR A 63 -17.68 16.25 -2.75
N TYR A 64 -17.00 17.22 -3.36
CA TYR A 64 -17.51 17.95 -4.52
C TYR A 64 -17.87 17.01 -5.68
N ARG A 65 -16.98 16.08 -6.02
CA ARG A 65 -17.21 15.11 -7.11
C ARG A 65 -18.37 14.16 -6.81
N ILE A 66 -18.51 13.69 -5.56
CA ILE A 66 -19.68 12.91 -5.13
C ILE A 66 -20.97 13.71 -5.30
N MET A 67 -21.00 14.99 -4.88
CA MET A 67 -22.21 15.81 -4.98
C MET A 67 -22.68 15.97 -6.42
N ILE A 68 -21.73 16.09 -7.37
CA ILE A 68 -22.02 16.15 -8.80
C ILE A 68 -22.46 14.77 -9.32
N ASP A 69 -21.66 13.74 -9.11
CA ASP A 69 -21.86 12.46 -9.78
C ASP A 69 -23.03 11.63 -9.23
N LEU A 70 -23.32 11.73 -7.93
CA LEU A 70 -24.37 10.93 -7.27
C LEU A 70 -25.66 11.70 -7.03
N PHE A 71 -25.57 13.02 -6.84
CA PHE A 71 -26.73 13.84 -6.47
C PHE A 71 -27.09 14.88 -7.53
N GLU A 72 -26.26 15.06 -8.57
CA GLU A 72 -26.42 16.10 -9.60
C GLU A 72 -26.48 17.52 -9.00
N ILE A 73 -25.89 17.72 -7.80
CA ILE A 73 -25.89 19.00 -7.09
C ILE A 73 -24.52 19.65 -7.22
N THR A 74 -24.47 20.80 -7.92
CA THR A 74 -23.26 21.62 -7.98
C THR A 74 -23.17 22.53 -6.76
N ILE A 75 -22.46 22.07 -5.73
CA ILE A 75 -22.17 22.88 -4.53
C ILE A 75 -20.77 23.49 -4.68
N SER A 76 -20.68 24.67 -5.28
CA SER A 76 -19.42 25.41 -5.51
C SER A 76 -18.60 25.68 -4.24
N ARG A 77 -19.24 25.64 -3.07
CA ARG A 77 -18.55 25.78 -1.77
C ARG A 77 -17.51 24.69 -1.51
N TYR A 78 -17.77 23.43 -1.87
CA TYR A 78 -16.80 22.35 -1.63
C TYR A 78 -15.56 22.49 -2.53
N LEU A 79 -15.77 22.93 -3.77
CA LEU A 79 -14.69 23.22 -4.70
C LEU A 79 -13.82 24.39 -4.21
N MET A 80 -14.45 25.47 -3.73
CA MET A 80 -13.75 26.61 -3.14
C MET A 80 -12.95 26.22 -1.88
N ILE A 81 -13.55 25.43 -0.97
CA ILE A 81 -12.86 24.91 0.22
C ILE A 81 -11.65 24.07 -0.21
N SER A 82 -11.79 23.22 -1.23
CA SER A 82 -10.68 22.44 -1.78
C SER A 82 -9.54 23.35 -2.22
N TYR A 83 -9.79 24.29 -3.13
CA TYR A 83 -8.73 25.17 -3.65
C TYR A 83 -8.03 25.99 -2.57
N VAL A 84 -8.80 26.55 -1.64
CA VAL A 84 -8.25 27.35 -0.53
C VAL A 84 -7.35 26.49 0.35
N THR A 85 -7.82 25.31 0.76
CA THR A 85 -7.05 24.44 1.66
C THR A 85 -5.83 23.82 0.98
N ILE A 86 -5.90 23.49 -0.31
CA ILE A 86 -4.74 23.02 -1.09
C ILE A 86 -3.64 24.10 -1.14
N LEU A 87 -4.01 25.33 -1.51
CA LEU A 87 -3.04 26.43 -1.61
C LEU A 87 -2.45 26.81 -0.25
N LEU A 88 -3.27 26.86 0.80
CA LEU A 88 -2.80 27.08 2.17
C LEU A 88 -1.87 25.94 2.62
N GLY A 89 -2.20 24.68 2.30
CA GLY A 89 -1.38 23.52 2.63
C GLY A 89 -0.01 23.53 1.93
N ALA A 90 0.00 23.79 0.62
CA ALA A 90 1.24 23.91 -0.15
C ALA A 90 2.08 25.13 0.29
N GLY A 91 1.44 26.26 0.55
CA GLY A 91 2.10 27.47 1.05
C GLY A 91 2.74 27.26 2.41
N THR A 92 2.02 26.64 3.36
CA THR A 92 2.56 26.33 4.70
C THR A 92 3.72 25.35 4.64
N LEU A 93 3.67 24.32 3.80
CA LEU A 93 4.82 23.42 3.57
C LEU A 93 6.04 24.14 3.01
N SER A 94 5.83 25.09 2.10
CA SER A 94 6.90 25.91 1.53
C SER A 94 7.54 26.82 2.56
N VAL A 95 6.73 27.47 3.40
CA VAL A 95 7.21 28.30 4.50
C VAL A 95 7.98 27.45 5.52
N ALA A 96 7.46 26.27 5.90
CA ALA A 96 8.17 25.34 6.78
C ALA A 96 9.54 24.94 6.21
N ALA A 97 9.61 24.65 4.92
CA ALA A 97 10.87 24.34 4.25
C ALA A 97 11.88 25.50 4.33
N LEU A 98 11.45 26.73 4.04
CA LEU A 98 12.33 27.90 4.14
C LEU A 98 12.76 28.20 5.57
N MET A 99 11.93 27.88 6.57
CA MET A 99 12.32 27.98 7.98
C MET A 99 13.45 27.01 8.33
N ILE A 100 13.41 25.79 7.79
CA ILE A 100 14.47 24.78 8.00
C ILE A 100 15.79 25.24 7.36
N LEU A 101 15.73 25.96 6.24
CA LEU A 101 16.91 26.56 5.58
C LEU A 101 17.42 27.85 6.26
N ASP A 102 16.72 28.36 7.27
CA ASP A 102 16.92 29.69 7.87
C ASP A 102 16.88 30.84 6.84
N TRP A 103 16.13 30.66 5.74
CA TRP A 103 15.97 31.64 4.66
C TRP A 103 14.75 32.52 4.90
N LYS A 104 14.74 33.24 6.04
CA LYS A 104 13.62 34.08 6.51
C LYS A 104 13.21 35.14 5.49
N GLU A 105 14.17 35.74 4.80
CA GLU A 105 13.91 36.79 3.81
C GLU A 105 13.14 36.28 2.58
N LEU A 106 13.33 35.01 2.21
CA LEU A 106 12.67 34.40 1.06
C LEU A 106 11.26 33.88 1.35
N MET A 107 10.81 33.91 2.62
CA MET A 107 9.46 33.46 3.01
C MET A 107 8.34 34.28 2.38
N ILE A 108 8.64 35.51 1.94
CA ILE A 108 7.69 36.37 1.23
C ILE A 108 7.25 35.74 -0.10
N ALA A 109 8.14 35.02 -0.79
CA ALA A 109 7.86 34.44 -2.10
C ALA A 109 6.73 33.38 -2.07
N PRO A 110 6.77 32.32 -1.23
CA PRO A 110 5.66 31.37 -1.16
C PRO A 110 4.37 32.01 -0.62
N LEU A 111 4.46 33.00 0.28
CA LEU A 111 3.28 33.73 0.75
C LEU A 111 2.62 34.53 -0.38
N ALA A 112 3.41 35.19 -1.22
CA ALA A 112 2.91 35.92 -2.38
C ALA A 112 2.29 34.99 -3.43
N LEU A 113 2.94 33.86 -3.73
CA LEU A 113 2.39 32.84 -4.64
C LEU A 113 1.09 32.24 -4.11
N MET A 114 1.03 31.92 -2.81
CA MET A 114 -0.18 31.47 -2.15
C MET A 114 -1.30 32.51 -2.24
N PHE A 115 -0.99 33.79 -1.98
CA PHE A 115 -1.96 34.88 -2.07
C PHE A 115 -2.49 35.06 -3.50
N LEU A 116 -1.61 35.06 -4.50
CA LEU A 116 -2.00 35.14 -5.92
C LEU A 116 -2.84 33.93 -6.35
N GLY A 117 -2.49 32.73 -5.91
CA GLY A 117 -3.28 31.53 -6.15
C GLY A 117 -4.67 31.61 -5.50
N LEU A 118 -4.77 32.12 -4.27
CA LEU A 118 -6.05 32.31 -3.56
C LEU A 118 -6.93 33.35 -4.24
N LEU A 119 -6.36 34.48 -4.65
CA LEU A 119 -7.09 35.49 -5.41
C LEU A 119 -7.61 34.92 -6.74
N SER A 120 -6.77 34.12 -7.42
CA SER A 120 -7.14 33.51 -8.70
C SER A 120 -8.24 32.46 -8.53
N SER A 121 -8.19 31.64 -7.47
CA SER A 121 -9.18 30.58 -7.23
C SER A 121 -10.52 31.13 -6.73
N ILE A 122 -10.51 32.09 -5.79
CA ILE A 122 -11.72 32.76 -5.31
C ILE A 122 -12.33 33.60 -6.44
N GLY A 123 -11.51 34.35 -7.16
CA GLY A 123 -11.95 35.14 -8.32
C GLY A 123 -12.56 34.25 -9.40
N GLY A 124 -11.89 33.16 -9.78
CA GLY A 124 -12.40 32.23 -10.81
C GLY A 124 -13.73 31.59 -10.43
N THR A 125 -13.86 31.12 -9.18
CA THR A 125 -15.11 30.50 -8.70
C THR A 125 -16.25 31.50 -8.55
N GLN A 126 -15.99 32.75 -8.12
CA GLN A 126 -17.04 33.78 -7.99
C GLN A 126 -17.47 34.40 -9.32
N LEU A 127 -16.54 34.50 -10.28
CA LEU A 127 -16.82 35.01 -11.62
C LEU A 127 -17.48 33.96 -12.52
N GLY A 128 -17.66 32.72 -12.04
CA GLY A 128 -18.25 31.62 -12.80
C GLY A 128 -17.39 31.18 -13.97
N LEU A 129 -16.06 31.28 -13.85
CA LEU A 129 -15.14 30.71 -14.83
C LEU A 129 -15.31 29.19 -14.88
N ASP A 130 -14.94 28.61 -16.02
CA ASP A 130 -14.89 27.16 -16.20
C ASP A 130 -14.05 26.51 -15.06
N PRO A 131 -14.61 25.54 -14.33
CA PRO A 131 -13.90 24.80 -13.28
C PRO A 131 -12.57 24.23 -13.77
N THR A 132 -12.48 23.77 -15.02
CA THR A 132 -11.24 23.21 -15.58
C THR A 132 -10.11 24.25 -15.65
N VAL A 133 -10.45 25.50 -16.00
CA VAL A 133 -9.46 26.60 -16.02
C VAL A 133 -9.01 26.94 -14.59
N THR A 134 -9.95 26.97 -13.65
CA THR A 134 -9.64 27.25 -12.24
C THR A 134 -8.78 26.13 -11.63
N ASP A 135 -9.09 24.86 -11.93
CA ASP A 135 -8.31 23.69 -11.55
C ASP A 135 -6.87 23.77 -12.07
N ALA A 136 -6.69 24.13 -13.34
CA ALA A 136 -5.36 24.26 -13.94
C ALA A 136 -4.53 25.36 -13.27
N VAL A 137 -5.14 26.51 -12.97
CA VAL A 137 -4.47 27.62 -12.27
C VAL A 137 -4.08 27.21 -10.85
N VAL A 138 -5.00 26.59 -10.10
CA VAL A 138 -4.71 26.09 -8.74
C VAL A 138 -3.61 25.04 -8.77
N GLY A 139 -3.64 24.12 -9.75
CA GLY A 139 -2.62 23.09 -9.93
C GLY A 139 -1.25 23.67 -10.23
N PHE A 140 -1.17 24.70 -11.09
CA PHE A 140 0.08 25.41 -11.38
C PHE A 140 0.69 26.05 -10.12
N PHE A 141 -0.10 26.82 -9.35
CA PHE A 141 0.39 27.43 -8.12
C PHE A 141 0.76 26.39 -7.07
N THR A 142 -0.01 25.31 -6.94
CA THR A 142 0.28 24.21 -6.02
C THR A 142 1.60 23.53 -6.37
N LEU A 143 1.84 23.23 -7.64
CA LEU A 143 3.11 22.67 -8.12
C LEU A 143 4.30 23.58 -7.80
N LEU A 144 4.19 24.88 -8.08
CA LEU A 144 5.24 25.85 -7.78
C LEU A 144 5.56 25.93 -6.29
N LEU A 145 4.52 25.95 -5.45
CA LEU A 145 4.68 25.96 -4.00
C LEU A 145 5.35 24.67 -3.53
N LEU A 146 4.88 23.50 -3.96
CA LEU A 146 5.43 22.21 -3.55
C LEU A 146 6.85 21.93 -4.07
N LEU A 147 7.34 22.67 -5.06
CA LEU A 147 8.70 22.51 -5.60
C LEU A 147 9.78 22.82 -4.54
N VAL A 148 9.61 23.87 -3.74
CA VAL A 148 10.57 24.25 -2.69
C VAL A 148 10.70 23.17 -1.60
N PRO A 149 9.62 22.73 -0.93
CA PRO A 149 9.71 21.65 0.06
C PRO A 149 10.15 20.32 -0.58
N GLY A 150 9.75 20.03 -1.83
CA GLY A 150 10.18 18.83 -2.54
C GLY A 150 11.70 18.77 -2.74
N LEU A 151 12.30 19.87 -3.20
CA LEU A 151 13.75 19.98 -3.38
C LEU A 151 14.50 19.94 -2.03
N LEU A 152 13.99 20.66 -1.02
CA LEU A 152 14.61 20.66 0.30
C LEU A 152 14.61 19.28 0.93
N TYR A 153 13.45 18.64 1.02
CA TYR A 153 13.35 17.32 1.63
C TYR A 153 14.17 16.31 0.84
N GLY A 154 14.18 16.39 -0.51
CA GLY A 154 15.03 15.55 -1.34
C GLY A 154 16.52 15.74 -1.08
N PHE A 155 16.96 16.99 -0.91
CA PHE A 155 18.33 17.31 -0.50
C PHE A 155 18.66 16.77 0.90
N LEU A 156 17.74 16.91 1.87
CA LEU A 156 17.90 16.35 3.21
C LEU A 156 17.96 14.83 3.18
N THR A 157 17.15 14.16 2.35
CA THR A 157 17.23 12.72 2.12
C THR A 157 18.60 12.32 1.59
N TYR A 158 19.11 13.02 0.59
CA TYR A 158 20.45 12.76 0.04
C TYR A 158 21.54 12.89 1.12
N ARG A 159 21.47 13.93 1.95
CA ARG A 159 22.48 14.23 2.97
C ARG A 159 22.40 13.31 4.20
N THR A 160 21.19 13.06 4.71
CA THR A 160 20.97 12.35 5.98
C THR A 160 20.71 10.86 5.79
N ARG A 161 20.30 10.44 4.58
CA ARG A 161 19.75 9.10 4.31
C ARG A 161 18.60 8.73 5.26
N GLY A 162 17.91 9.72 5.82
CA GLY A 162 16.85 9.55 6.80
C GLY A 162 15.52 9.19 6.15
N ALA A 163 14.83 8.19 6.70
CA ALA A 163 13.50 7.76 6.25
C ALA A 163 12.45 8.88 6.31
N ARG A 164 12.51 9.73 7.35
CA ARG A 164 11.56 10.84 7.55
C ARG A 164 11.69 11.93 6.49
N ALA A 165 12.91 12.24 6.05
CA ALA A 165 13.12 13.19 4.97
C ALA A 165 12.65 12.61 3.62
N LEU A 166 12.95 11.33 3.37
CA LEU A 166 12.48 10.63 2.16
C LEU A 166 10.96 10.59 2.09
N SER A 167 10.29 10.24 3.19
CA SER A 167 8.84 10.13 3.23
C SER A 167 8.16 11.48 3.02
N LEU A 168 8.66 12.56 3.63
CA LEU A 168 8.17 13.92 3.37
C LEU A 168 8.38 14.35 1.92
N THR A 169 9.55 14.03 1.33
CA THR A 169 9.82 14.28 -0.10
C THR A 169 8.77 13.59 -0.96
N LEU A 170 8.52 12.31 -0.71
CA LEU A 170 7.56 11.53 -1.48
C LEU A 170 6.13 12.05 -1.27
N ALA A 171 5.70 12.37 -0.05
CA ALA A 171 4.36 12.94 0.18
C ALA A 171 4.14 14.26 -0.59
N VAL A 172 5.17 15.11 -0.69
CA VAL A 172 5.10 16.37 -1.43
C VAL A 172 5.10 16.13 -2.94
N LEU A 173 5.95 15.25 -3.45
CA LEU A 173 6.07 14.96 -4.89
C LEU A 173 4.92 14.13 -5.44
N THR A 174 4.33 13.25 -4.64
CA THR A 174 3.26 12.38 -5.09
C THR A 174 1.88 13.04 -5.02
N TYR A 175 1.71 14.07 -4.19
CA TYR A 175 0.45 14.83 -4.11
C TYR A 175 -0.06 15.40 -5.45
N PRO A 176 0.75 16.16 -6.21
CA PRO A 176 0.30 16.77 -7.46
C PRO A 176 0.16 15.78 -8.63
N LEU A 177 0.45 14.49 -8.44
CA LEU A 177 0.23 13.49 -9.48
C LEU A 177 -1.25 13.40 -9.91
N SER A 178 -2.18 13.94 -9.11
CA SER A 178 -3.59 14.04 -9.51
C SER A 178 -3.81 14.78 -10.82
N TYR A 179 -2.99 15.78 -11.12
CA TYR A 179 -3.10 16.56 -12.34
C TYR A 179 -2.68 15.79 -13.59
N LEU A 180 -2.05 14.63 -13.44
CA LEU A 180 -1.66 13.76 -14.55
C LEU A 180 -2.75 12.75 -14.93
N PHE A 181 -3.78 12.53 -14.09
CA PHE A 181 -4.81 11.52 -14.35
C PHE A 181 -5.62 11.77 -15.62
N GLU A 182 -5.86 13.04 -15.97
CA GLU A 182 -6.67 13.42 -17.13
C GLU A 182 -5.96 13.19 -18.47
N ILE A 183 -4.62 13.14 -18.46
CA ILE A 183 -3.79 12.94 -19.65
C ILE A 183 -3.18 11.54 -19.74
N THR A 184 -3.42 10.69 -18.73
CA THR A 184 -2.85 9.35 -18.63
C THR A 184 -3.91 8.31 -18.97
N PRO A 185 -3.59 7.27 -19.78
CA PRO A 185 -4.52 6.19 -20.07
C PRO A 185 -4.92 5.42 -18.79
N LEU A 186 -6.04 4.69 -18.86
CA LEU A 186 -6.64 4.00 -17.71
C LEU A 186 -5.65 3.07 -16.98
N GLU A 187 -4.82 2.34 -17.73
CA GLU A 187 -3.79 1.46 -17.18
C GLU A 187 -2.70 2.24 -16.44
N GLY A 188 -2.33 3.42 -16.94
CA GLY A 188 -1.38 4.33 -16.29
C GLY A 188 -1.97 4.96 -15.02
N ASN A 189 -3.29 5.17 -14.97
CA ASN A 189 -3.98 5.68 -13.78
C ASN A 189 -3.88 4.71 -12.59
N VAL A 190 -3.84 3.39 -12.82
CA VAL A 190 -3.60 2.40 -11.76
C VAL A 190 -2.25 2.65 -11.07
N PHE A 191 -1.19 2.80 -11.87
CA PHE A 191 0.15 3.07 -11.35
C PHE A 191 0.22 4.42 -10.63
N LEU A 192 -0.37 5.47 -11.21
CA LEU A 192 -0.39 6.80 -10.62
C LEU A 192 -1.16 6.85 -9.30
N ILE A 193 -2.29 6.15 -9.16
CA ILE A 193 -3.03 6.06 -7.89
C ILE A 193 -2.16 5.42 -6.81
N ILE A 194 -1.52 4.28 -7.11
CA ILE A 194 -0.66 3.59 -6.15
C ILE A 194 0.51 4.49 -5.74
N LEU A 195 1.20 5.09 -6.73
CA LEU A 195 2.33 5.98 -6.47
C LEU A 195 1.91 7.19 -5.63
N ARG A 196 0.74 7.75 -5.92
CA ARG A 196 0.14 8.88 -5.19
C ARG A 196 -0.05 8.55 -3.71
N LEU A 197 -0.65 7.40 -3.42
CA LEU A 197 -1.01 6.97 -2.06
C LEU A 197 0.17 6.49 -1.22
N ILE A 198 1.30 6.11 -1.84
CA ILE A 198 2.51 5.69 -1.12
C ILE A 198 3.06 6.84 -0.25
N GLY A 199 3.09 8.08 -0.74
CA GLY A 199 3.72 9.21 -0.06
C GLY A 199 3.25 9.42 1.40
N PRO A 200 1.95 9.67 1.64
CA PRO A 200 1.41 9.86 3.00
C PRO A 200 1.59 8.62 3.91
N ALA A 201 1.53 7.42 3.33
CA ALA A 201 1.71 6.17 4.06
C ALA A 201 3.16 5.99 4.57
N LEU A 202 4.15 6.37 3.75
CA LEU A 202 5.54 6.38 4.17
C LEU A 202 5.77 7.40 5.28
N VAL A 203 5.11 8.56 5.24
CA VAL A 203 5.22 9.57 6.31
C VAL A 203 4.72 8.97 7.62
N THR A 204 3.50 8.45 7.62
CA THR A 204 2.89 7.80 8.78
C THR A 204 3.81 6.71 9.36
N SER A 205 4.35 5.84 8.52
CA SER A 205 5.24 4.75 8.94
C SER A 205 6.58 5.25 9.49
N SER A 206 7.20 6.23 8.84
CA SER A 206 8.51 6.78 9.21
C SER A 206 8.53 7.61 10.49
N PHE A 207 7.40 8.20 10.86
CA PHE A 207 7.27 8.98 12.08
C PHE A 207 6.70 8.18 13.26
N LEU A 208 5.98 7.08 13.01
CA LEU A 208 5.56 6.14 14.07
C LEU A 208 6.69 5.23 14.55
N ALA A 209 7.58 4.80 13.66
CA ALA A 209 8.71 3.96 14.02
C ALA A 209 9.95 4.82 14.31
N GLU A 210 10.51 4.71 15.52
CA GLU A 210 11.65 5.53 15.95
C GLU A 210 12.94 5.21 15.16
N ASP A 211 13.14 3.94 14.76
CA ASP A 211 14.40 3.42 14.17
C ASP A 211 14.26 2.94 12.71
N ILE A 212 13.19 3.33 12.00
CA ILE A 212 13.01 2.87 10.62
C ILE A 212 13.94 3.65 9.67
N GLU A 213 14.85 2.92 9.02
CA GLU A 213 15.72 3.46 7.98
C GLU A 213 15.08 3.34 6.59
N ILE A 214 15.67 4.01 5.59
CA ILE A 214 15.31 3.80 4.18
C ILE A 214 15.59 2.33 3.84
N SER A 215 14.51 1.56 3.74
CA SER A 215 14.58 0.11 3.65
C SER A 215 13.35 -0.46 2.96
N GLY A 216 13.44 -1.71 2.49
CA GLY A 216 12.30 -2.42 1.91
C GLY A 216 11.10 -2.56 2.85
N GLU A 217 11.34 -2.54 4.17
CA GLU A 217 10.29 -2.57 5.19
C GLU A 217 9.41 -1.31 5.13
N LEU A 218 10.04 -0.13 5.09
CA LEU A 218 9.35 1.15 4.97
C LEU A 218 8.49 1.20 3.70
N PHE A 219 9.07 0.81 2.56
CA PHE A 219 8.34 0.76 1.29
C PHE A 219 7.23 -0.28 1.28
N GLY A 220 7.41 -1.43 1.94
CA GLY A 220 6.39 -2.46 2.07
C GLY A 220 5.17 -1.97 2.86
N TYR A 221 5.37 -1.23 3.95
CA TYR A 221 4.26 -0.59 4.68
C TYR A 221 3.53 0.46 3.84
N GLY A 222 4.28 1.29 3.10
CA GLY A 222 3.69 2.25 2.17
C GLY A 222 2.87 1.59 1.06
N ALA A 223 3.41 0.53 0.45
CA ALA A 223 2.75 -0.23 -0.60
C ALA A 223 1.46 -0.92 -0.10
N ALA A 224 1.46 -1.44 1.13
CA ALA A 224 0.27 -2.04 1.72
C ALA A 224 -0.90 -1.05 1.81
N PHE A 225 -0.64 0.17 2.32
CA PHE A 225 -1.67 1.22 2.35
C PHE A 225 -2.11 1.62 0.93
N ALA A 226 -1.16 1.82 0.01
CA ALA A 226 -1.46 2.24 -1.34
C ALA A 226 -2.31 1.22 -2.10
N VAL A 227 -2.03 -0.07 -1.92
CA VAL A 227 -2.84 -1.17 -2.47
C VAL A 227 -4.26 -1.18 -1.90
N ALA A 228 -4.40 -1.04 -0.57
CA ALA A 228 -5.70 -0.96 0.07
C ALA A 228 -6.50 0.25 -0.45
N GLY A 229 -5.89 1.43 -0.47
CA GLY A 229 -6.53 2.66 -0.92
C GLY A 229 -6.89 2.61 -2.40
N PHE A 230 -5.98 2.12 -3.26
CA PHE A 230 -6.28 1.85 -4.68
C PHE A 230 -7.54 0.99 -4.81
N TRP A 231 -7.59 -0.12 -4.08
CA TRP A 231 -8.71 -1.05 -4.20
C TRP A 231 -10.04 -0.46 -3.76
N PHE A 232 -10.07 0.14 -2.58
CA PHE A 232 -11.29 0.75 -2.09
C PHE A 232 -11.71 1.96 -2.94
N SER A 233 -10.78 2.62 -3.63
CA SER A 233 -11.12 3.63 -4.64
C SER A 233 -11.92 3.02 -5.80
N PHE A 234 -11.53 1.83 -6.27
CA PHE A 234 -12.30 1.10 -7.28
C PHE A 234 -13.68 0.69 -6.78
N VAL A 235 -13.77 0.17 -5.55
CA VAL A 235 -15.05 -0.20 -4.93
C VAL A 235 -15.98 1.01 -4.83
N ILE A 236 -15.46 2.17 -4.41
CA ILE A 236 -16.24 3.40 -4.27
C ILE A 236 -16.67 3.97 -5.64
N ALA A 237 -15.84 3.87 -6.67
CA ALA A 237 -16.16 4.35 -8.01
C ALA A 237 -17.23 3.51 -8.72
N GLN A 238 -17.37 2.23 -8.36
CA GLN A 238 -18.28 1.29 -9.01
C GLN A 238 -19.65 1.27 -8.32
N VAL A 239 -20.64 1.95 -8.91
CA VAL A 239 -22.02 2.03 -8.39
C VAL A 239 -22.86 0.77 -8.72
N VAL A 240 -22.39 -0.09 -9.64
CA VAL A 240 -23.22 -1.15 -10.27
C VAL A 240 -22.71 -2.58 -9.97
N ILE A 241 -21.66 -2.76 -9.15
CA ILE A 241 -21.20 -4.12 -8.81
C ILE A 241 -22.15 -4.76 -7.79
N GLU A 242 -22.55 -6.01 -8.05
CA GLU A 242 -23.28 -6.84 -7.09
C GLU A 242 -22.57 -6.85 -5.73
N LEU A 243 -23.31 -6.59 -4.64
CA LEU A 243 -22.78 -6.50 -3.27
C LEU A 243 -21.89 -7.70 -2.89
N VAL A 244 -22.27 -8.89 -3.35
CA VAL A 244 -21.53 -10.15 -3.15
C VAL A 244 -20.12 -10.06 -3.73
N ARG A 245 -19.99 -9.55 -4.97
CA ARG A 245 -18.72 -9.37 -5.65
C ARG A 245 -17.88 -8.31 -4.95
N ILE A 246 -18.47 -7.21 -4.49
CA ILE A 246 -17.76 -6.17 -3.71
C ILE A 246 -17.15 -6.76 -2.43
N ILE A 247 -17.91 -7.59 -1.70
CA ILE A 247 -17.43 -8.21 -0.45
C ILE A 247 -16.24 -9.13 -0.73
N ALA A 248 -16.35 -10.01 -1.72
CA ALA A 248 -15.28 -10.94 -2.08
C ALA A 248 -14.01 -10.18 -2.50
N LEU A 249 -14.18 -9.22 -3.39
CA LEU A 249 -13.12 -8.36 -3.89
C LEU A 249 -12.43 -7.57 -2.76
N SER A 250 -13.20 -6.97 -1.85
CA SER A 250 -12.66 -6.27 -0.68
C SER A 250 -11.85 -7.19 0.24
N ALA A 251 -12.31 -8.43 0.45
CA ALA A 251 -11.56 -9.42 1.22
C ALA A 251 -10.22 -9.79 0.54
N LEU A 252 -10.19 -9.96 -0.79
CA LEU A 252 -8.94 -10.22 -1.53
C LEU A 252 -7.94 -9.05 -1.47
N ALA A 253 -8.42 -7.81 -1.49
CA ALA A 253 -7.53 -6.67 -1.33
C ALA A 253 -6.96 -6.55 0.09
N LEU A 254 -7.76 -6.88 1.11
CA LEU A 254 -7.25 -7.02 2.47
C LEU A 254 -6.22 -8.16 2.55
N VAL A 255 -6.41 -9.27 1.84
CA VAL A 255 -5.41 -10.34 1.71
C VAL A 255 -4.11 -9.80 1.09
N ALA A 256 -4.18 -9.08 -0.03
CA ALA A 256 -3.00 -8.49 -0.66
C ALA A 256 -2.28 -7.51 0.28
N THR A 257 -3.05 -6.67 0.99
CA THR A 257 -2.55 -5.71 1.98
C THR A 257 -1.83 -6.41 3.14
N LEU A 258 -2.46 -7.42 3.76
CA LEU A 258 -1.88 -8.19 4.85
C LEU A 258 -0.61 -8.92 4.42
N GLY A 259 -0.59 -9.46 3.21
CA GLY A 259 0.62 -10.10 2.70
C GLY A 259 1.76 -9.11 2.47
N LEU A 260 1.52 -7.92 1.91
CA LEU A 260 2.55 -6.87 1.80
C LEU A 260 3.08 -6.41 3.17
N VAL A 261 2.22 -6.27 4.18
CA VAL A 261 2.64 -6.04 5.57
C VAL A 261 3.53 -7.17 6.08
N THR A 262 3.17 -8.42 5.75
CA THR A 262 3.96 -9.60 6.12
C THR A 262 5.31 -9.64 5.40
N VAL A 263 5.38 -9.19 4.15
CA VAL A 263 6.65 -9.00 3.42
C VAL A 263 7.53 -7.99 4.14
N ALA A 264 6.99 -6.81 4.47
CA ALA A 264 7.73 -5.77 5.19
C ALA A 264 8.30 -6.30 6.51
N PHE A 265 7.46 -6.99 7.30
CA PHE A 265 7.84 -7.57 8.58
C PHE A 265 8.91 -8.68 8.44
N THR A 266 8.73 -9.60 7.49
CA THR A 266 9.69 -10.70 7.26
C THR A 266 11.03 -10.17 6.76
N TYR A 267 11.03 -9.14 5.91
CA TYR A 267 12.24 -8.45 5.47
C TYR A 267 12.97 -7.77 6.63
N GLY A 268 12.27 -6.99 7.46
CA GLY A 268 12.85 -6.34 8.64
C GLY A 268 13.46 -7.35 9.62
N ARG A 269 12.77 -8.47 9.84
CA ARG A 269 13.27 -9.58 10.65
C ARG A 269 14.48 -10.27 10.04
N TRP A 270 14.48 -10.53 8.73
CA TRP A 270 15.63 -11.14 8.05
C TRP A 270 16.85 -10.23 8.09
N ARG A 271 16.68 -8.92 7.93
CA ARG A 271 17.76 -7.94 8.02
C ARG A 271 18.44 -7.96 9.39
N THR A 272 17.66 -8.08 10.46
CA THR A 272 18.18 -8.09 11.84
C THR A 272 18.72 -9.46 12.27
N LYS A 273 18.06 -10.55 11.83
CA LYS A 273 18.47 -11.93 12.11
C LYS A 273 18.34 -12.76 10.82
N PRO A 274 19.42 -12.85 10.02
CA PRO A 274 19.40 -13.54 8.74
C PRO A 274 19.04 -15.02 8.91
N ASN A 275 17.85 -15.38 8.45
CA ASN A 275 17.40 -16.78 8.36
C ASN A 275 16.81 -17.00 6.96
N PRO A 276 17.36 -17.94 6.16
CA PRO A 276 16.88 -18.20 4.81
C PRO A 276 15.38 -18.58 4.76
N ALA A 277 14.86 -19.30 5.77
CA ALA A 277 13.43 -19.62 5.82
C ALA A 277 12.55 -18.36 5.89
N THR A 278 13.02 -17.30 6.57
CA THR A 278 12.28 -16.05 6.72
C THR A 278 12.21 -15.28 5.40
N ILE A 279 13.29 -15.25 4.60
CA ILE A 279 13.27 -14.56 3.31
C ILE A 279 12.46 -15.33 2.25
N TYR A 280 12.51 -16.67 2.25
CA TYR A 280 11.64 -17.48 1.39
C TYR A 280 10.16 -17.29 1.73
N LEU A 281 9.83 -17.23 3.02
CA LEU A 281 8.48 -16.93 3.47
C LEU A 281 8.05 -15.51 3.05
N GLY A 282 8.94 -14.51 3.17
CA GLY A 282 8.68 -13.16 2.65
C GLY A 282 8.45 -13.15 1.13
N GLY A 283 9.24 -13.91 0.37
CA GLY A 283 9.06 -14.08 -1.07
C GLY A 283 7.71 -14.72 -1.43
N PHE A 284 7.25 -15.70 -0.65
CA PHE A 284 5.90 -16.26 -0.80
C PHE A 284 4.83 -15.18 -0.65
N PHE A 285 4.85 -14.40 0.45
CA PHE A 285 3.86 -13.35 0.65
C PHE A 285 3.88 -12.29 -0.44
N LEU A 286 5.07 -11.92 -0.94
CA LEU A 286 5.21 -10.95 -2.01
C LEU A 286 4.54 -11.44 -3.29
N LEU A 287 4.92 -12.63 -3.77
CA LEU A 287 4.41 -13.17 -5.02
C LEU A 287 2.93 -13.55 -4.92
N ALA A 288 2.50 -14.12 -3.80
CA ALA A 288 1.09 -14.46 -3.58
C ALA A 288 0.20 -13.20 -3.53
N SER A 289 0.62 -12.15 -2.83
CA SER A 289 -0.14 -10.89 -2.76
C SER A 289 -0.22 -10.17 -4.10
N LEU A 290 0.89 -10.11 -4.85
CA LEU A 290 0.88 -9.52 -6.20
C LEU A 290 0.01 -10.34 -7.16
N SER A 291 0.10 -11.68 -7.10
CA SER A 291 -0.75 -12.57 -7.87
C SER A 291 -2.25 -12.33 -7.58
N ILE A 292 -2.65 -12.30 -6.30
CA ILE A 292 -4.03 -12.04 -5.87
C ILE A 292 -4.49 -10.64 -6.29
N LEU A 293 -3.63 -9.62 -6.19
CA LEU A 293 -3.95 -8.27 -6.66
C LEU A 293 -4.24 -8.27 -8.17
N ILE A 294 -3.36 -8.89 -8.96
CA ILE A 294 -3.53 -8.99 -10.41
C ILE A 294 -4.82 -9.74 -10.76
N PHE A 295 -5.10 -10.88 -10.11
CA PHE A 295 -6.37 -11.59 -10.30
C PHE A 295 -7.57 -10.70 -9.99
N SER A 296 -7.52 -9.97 -8.89
CA SER A 296 -8.63 -9.10 -8.45
C SER A 296 -8.89 -7.98 -9.46
N VAL A 297 -7.82 -7.38 -10.01
CA VAL A 297 -7.91 -6.32 -11.02
C VAL A 297 -8.35 -6.86 -12.39
N GLN A 298 -7.92 -8.07 -12.77
CA GLN A 298 -8.39 -8.78 -13.96
C GLN A 298 -9.90 -9.05 -13.89
N GLU A 299 -10.39 -9.52 -12.74
CA GLU A 299 -11.81 -9.76 -12.51
C GLU A 299 -12.65 -8.49 -12.66
N LEU A 300 -12.10 -7.33 -12.28
CA LEU A 300 -12.75 -6.04 -12.52
C LEU A 300 -12.77 -5.61 -14.01
N GLY A 301 -12.18 -6.38 -14.92
CA GLY A 301 -12.13 -6.09 -16.35
C GLY A 301 -11.13 -4.99 -16.72
N LEU A 302 -10.26 -4.58 -15.79
CA LEU A 302 -9.28 -3.51 -16.00
C LEU A 302 -8.07 -3.97 -16.80
N PHE A 303 -7.76 -5.26 -16.70
CA PHE A 303 -6.66 -5.92 -17.37
C PHE A 303 -7.18 -7.22 -18.00
N VAL A 304 -7.55 -7.16 -19.27
CA VAL A 304 -8.17 -8.31 -19.99
C VAL A 304 -7.17 -9.02 -20.90
N SER A 305 -5.87 -8.81 -20.69
CA SER A 305 -4.83 -9.37 -21.54
C SER A 305 -4.44 -10.78 -21.09
N THR A 306 -4.20 -11.67 -22.06
CA THR A 306 -3.77 -13.05 -21.80
C THR A 306 -2.43 -13.08 -21.06
N GLU A 307 -1.53 -12.14 -21.35
CA GLU A 307 -0.23 -12.01 -20.65
C GLU A 307 -0.39 -11.86 -19.14
N ILE A 308 -1.42 -11.15 -18.69
CA ILE A 308 -1.68 -10.87 -17.27
C ILE A 308 -2.20 -12.13 -16.56
N VAL A 309 -2.95 -12.97 -17.27
CA VAL A 309 -3.35 -14.31 -16.79
C VAL A 309 -2.12 -15.18 -16.59
N TYR A 310 -1.21 -15.22 -17.57
CA TYR A 310 0.04 -15.97 -17.45
C TYR A 310 0.91 -15.45 -16.30
N ALA A 311 1.07 -14.13 -16.17
CA ALA A 311 1.88 -13.52 -15.13
C ALA A 311 1.35 -13.85 -13.72
N SER A 312 0.04 -13.73 -13.50
CA SER A 312 -0.58 -14.03 -12.20
C SER A 312 -0.40 -15.49 -11.79
N TRP A 313 -0.59 -16.45 -12.70
CA TRP A 313 -0.36 -17.88 -12.42
C TRP A 313 1.10 -18.23 -12.19
N LEU A 314 2.02 -17.67 -12.99
CA LEU A 314 3.46 -17.88 -12.78
C LEU A 314 3.92 -17.34 -11.42
N MET A 315 3.40 -16.17 -11.01
CA MET A 315 3.65 -15.62 -9.67
C MET A 315 3.08 -16.55 -8.58
N TRP A 316 1.86 -17.08 -8.75
CA TRP A 316 1.23 -17.97 -7.79
C TRP A 316 2.03 -19.28 -7.58
N ILE A 317 2.41 -19.94 -8.66
CA ILE A 317 3.18 -21.19 -8.62
C ILE A 317 4.56 -20.94 -8.01
N SER A 318 5.18 -19.81 -8.34
CA SER A 318 6.47 -19.41 -7.75
C SER A 318 6.33 -19.13 -6.25
N ALA A 319 5.24 -18.48 -5.82
CA ALA A 319 4.94 -18.25 -4.42
C ALA A 319 4.83 -19.59 -3.66
N ALA A 320 4.02 -20.52 -4.18
CA ALA A 320 3.84 -21.83 -3.58
C ALA A 320 5.18 -22.59 -3.45
N ALA A 321 6.04 -22.53 -4.48
CA ALA A 321 7.37 -23.12 -4.42
C ALA A 321 8.23 -22.48 -3.29
N LEU A 322 8.21 -21.16 -3.15
CA LEU A 322 8.94 -20.46 -2.07
C LEU A 322 8.42 -20.83 -0.68
N LEU A 323 7.11 -21.01 -0.51
CA LEU A 323 6.52 -21.45 0.75
C LEU A 323 7.05 -22.84 1.16
N ASN A 324 7.14 -23.76 0.20
CA ASN A 324 7.72 -25.08 0.43
C ASN A 324 9.21 -25.01 0.77
N VAL A 325 9.99 -24.21 0.02
CA VAL A 325 11.43 -24.04 0.30
C VAL A 325 11.60 -23.48 1.72
N GLY A 326 10.78 -22.50 2.11
CA GLY A 326 10.76 -21.96 3.47
C GLY A 326 10.51 -23.03 4.53
N ALA A 327 9.53 -23.92 4.31
CA ALA A 327 9.22 -25.02 5.22
C ALA A 327 10.35 -26.07 5.31
N ILE A 328 10.94 -26.45 4.17
CA ILE A 328 12.06 -27.40 4.09
C ILE A 328 13.29 -26.86 4.82
N VAL A 329 13.62 -25.59 4.59
CA VAL A 329 14.74 -24.92 5.25
C VAL A 329 14.49 -24.79 6.74
N ALA A 330 13.26 -24.50 7.17
CA ALA A 330 12.90 -24.43 8.59
C ALA A 330 13.06 -25.78 9.33
N LEU A 331 12.96 -26.90 8.60
CA LEU A 331 13.20 -28.26 9.11
C LEU A 331 14.65 -28.73 8.91
N GLU A 332 15.52 -27.92 8.31
CA GLU A 332 16.90 -28.27 7.94
C GLU A 332 17.02 -29.46 6.97
N TRP A 333 15.97 -29.71 6.18
CA TRP A 333 15.90 -30.83 5.23
C TRP A 333 16.57 -30.50 3.89
N ASN A 334 17.83 -30.04 3.94
CA ASN A 334 18.56 -29.50 2.78
C ASN A 334 18.65 -30.46 1.58
N ARG A 335 18.56 -31.77 1.81
CA ARG A 335 18.62 -32.79 0.74
C ARG A 335 17.44 -32.75 -0.22
N VAL A 336 16.31 -32.17 0.17
CA VAL A 336 15.08 -32.12 -0.65
C VAL A 336 14.72 -30.69 -1.09
N ILE A 337 15.63 -29.73 -0.95
CA ILE A 337 15.37 -28.30 -1.25
C ILE A 337 14.97 -28.03 -2.71
N LEU A 338 15.32 -28.91 -3.65
CA LEU A 338 14.95 -28.80 -5.06
C LEU A 338 13.55 -29.36 -5.37
N LEU A 339 12.95 -30.13 -4.45
CA LEU A 339 11.64 -30.74 -4.65
C LEU A 339 10.56 -29.70 -5.04
N PRO A 340 10.46 -28.52 -4.41
CA PRO A 340 9.45 -27.53 -4.78
C PRO A 340 9.60 -27.00 -6.20
N ALA A 341 10.83 -26.78 -6.64
CA ALA A 341 11.11 -26.37 -8.01
C ALA A 341 10.72 -27.48 -8.99
N MET A 342 11.04 -28.74 -8.68
CA MET A 342 10.64 -29.89 -9.51
C MET A 342 9.12 -30.04 -9.61
N LEU A 343 8.36 -29.68 -8.57
CA LEU A 343 6.90 -29.68 -8.59
C LEU A 343 6.32 -28.48 -9.37
N ALA A 344 7.00 -27.34 -9.38
CA ALA A 344 6.56 -26.12 -10.08
C ALA A 344 6.88 -26.13 -11.59
N LEU A 345 8.04 -26.70 -11.97
CA LEU A 345 8.56 -26.68 -13.34
C LEU A 345 7.59 -27.27 -14.39
N PRO A 346 6.89 -28.39 -14.17
CA PRO A 346 5.96 -28.93 -15.16
C PRO A 346 4.84 -27.96 -15.52
N VAL A 347 4.26 -27.27 -14.52
CA VAL A 347 3.17 -26.32 -14.76
C VAL A 347 3.69 -25.03 -15.38
N ALA A 348 4.84 -24.53 -14.93
CA ALA A 348 5.48 -23.38 -15.54
C ALA A 348 5.82 -23.66 -17.02
N THR A 349 6.34 -24.85 -17.33
CA THR A 349 6.67 -25.27 -18.69
C THR A 349 5.39 -25.41 -19.54
N TYR A 350 4.34 -26.00 -18.98
CA TYR A 350 3.05 -26.09 -19.65
C TYR A 350 2.48 -24.71 -20.00
N LEU A 351 2.54 -23.75 -19.06
CA LEU A 351 2.15 -22.36 -19.29
C LEU A 351 2.97 -21.74 -20.42
N LEU A 352 4.31 -21.88 -20.39
CA LEU A 352 5.17 -21.32 -21.43
C LEU A 352 4.89 -21.88 -22.83
N ILE A 353 4.63 -23.18 -22.95
CA ILE A 353 4.34 -23.83 -24.25
C ILE A 353 2.95 -23.46 -24.76
N SER A 354 1.99 -23.22 -23.86
CA SER A 354 0.60 -22.90 -24.22
C SER A 354 0.43 -21.45 -24.66
N TYR A 355 1.38 -20.56 -24.35
CA TYR A 355 1.31 -19.15 -24.75
C TYR A 355 1.35 -19.01 -26.30
N PRO A 356 0.49 -18.17 -26.92
CA PRO A 356 -0.41 -17.18 -26.31
C PRO A 356 -1.87 -17.65 -26.14
N ALA A 357 -2.17 -18.94 -26.21
CA ALA A 357 -3.55 -19.40 -26.01
C ALA A 357 -4.02 -19.10 -24.58
N ASP A 358 -5.32 -18.83 -24.40
CA ASP A 358 -5.87 -18.66 -23.06
C ASP A 358 -5.75 -19.98 -22.27
N PRO A 359 -4.98 -20.01 -21.17
CA PRO A 359 -4.77 -21.23 -20.41
C PRO A 359 -6.07 -21.73 -19.78
N MET A 360 -7.01 -20.83 -19.44
CA MET A 360 -8.31 -21.19 -18.86
C MET A 360 -9.22 -21.94 -19.84
N GLY A 361 -9.04 -21.71 -21.13
CA GLY A 361 -9.77 -22.40 -22.19
C GLY A 361 -9.29 -23.84 -22.44
N THR A 362 -8.18 -24.28 -21.82
CA THR A 362 -7.61 -25.60 -22.07
C THR A 362 -8.10 -26.64 -21.05
N PRO A 363 -8.57 -27.82 -21.48
CA PRO A 363 -9.19 -28.81 -20.60
C PRO A 363 -8.25 -29.41 -19.54
N TRP A 364 -6.94 -29.32 -19.76
CA TRP A 364 -5.92 -29.90 -18.87
C TRP A 364 -5.32 -28.90 -17.88
N PHE A 365 -5.48 -27.59 -18.10
CA PHE A 365 -4.87 -26.58 -17.24
C PHE A 365 -5.45 -26.58 -15.83
N ASN A 366 -6.78 -26.54 -15.69
CA ASN A 366 -7.43 -26.55 -14.39
C ASN A 366 -7.07 -27.79 -13.55
N PRO A 367 -7.16 -29.04 -14.07
CA PRO A 367 -6.70 -30.22 -13.35
C PRO A 367 -5.23 -30.17 -12.93
N LEU A 368 -4.33 -29.76 -13.85
CA LEU A 368 -2.90 -29.69 -13.60
C LEU A 368 -2.56 -28.65 -12.50
N LEU A 369 -3.22 -27.50 -12.56
CA LEU A 369 -3.09 -26.42 -11.59
C LEU A 369 -3.60 -26.84 -10.22
N ILE A 370 -4.78 -27.48 -10.13
CA ILE A 370 -5.35 -27.95 -8.86
C ILE A 370 -4.44 -28.99 -8.21
N ILE A 371 -3.97 -29.99 -8.98
CA ILE A 371 -3.08 -31.04 -8.46
C ILE A 371 -1.77 -30.43 -7.96
N THR A 372 -1.16 -29.56 -8.77
CA THR A 372 0.13 -28.95 -8.41
C THR A 372 -0.01 -28.03 -7.21
N THR A 373 -1.06 -27.22 -7.17
CA THR A 373 -1.34 -26.34 -6.03
C THR A 373 -1.64 -27.16 -4.78
N ALA A 374 -2.45 -28.22 -4.88
CA ALA A 374 -2.74 -29.10 -3.75
C ALA A 374 -1.45 -29.74 -3.20
N LEU A 375 -0.59 -30.31 -4.06
CA LEU A 375 0.68 -30.91 -3.65
C LEU A 375 1.62 -29.89 -3.01
N GLN A 376 1.79 -28.73 -3.65
CA GLN A 376 2.66 -27.67 -3.14
C GLN A 376 2.11 -27.01 -1.87
N VAL A 377 0.85 -27.17 -1.53
CA VAL A 377 0.28 -26.55 -0.33
C VAL A 377 0.09 -27.58 0.80
N ILE A 378 -0.19 -28.85 0.50
CA ILE A 378 -0.28 -29.94 1.50
C ILE A 378 1.10 -30.28 2.09
N LEU A 379 2.15 -30.30 1.27
CA LEU A 379 3.50 -30.62 1.73
C LEU A 379 4.03 -29.66 2.82
N PRO A 380 4.00 -28.32 2.65
CA PRO A 380 4.45 -27.40 3.68
C PRO A 380 3.53 -27.43 4.90
N MET A 381 2.22 -27.67 4.71
CA MET A 381 1.28 -27.87 5.82
C MET A 381 1.74 -29.00 6.75
N GLY A 382 2.03 -30.18 6.19
CA GLY A 382 2.51 -31.34 6.94
C GLY A 382 3.85 -31.06 7.63
N MET A 383 4.76 -30.37 6.95
CA MET A 383 6.06 -29.96 7.51
C MET A 383 5.92 -29.02 8.70
N TYR A 384 5.05 -28.01 8.62
CA TYR A 384 4.82 -27.08 9.73
C TYR A 384 4.10 -27.76 10.92
N PHE A 385 3.13 -28.64 10.67
CA PHE A 385 2.53 -29.43 11.75
C PHE A 385 3.54 -30.37 12.42
N TYR A 386 4.43 -30.98 11.63
CA TYR A 386 5.52 -31.80 12.16
C TYR A 386 6.49 -30.98 13.02
N LEU A 387 6.92 -29.81 12.54
CA LEU A 387 7.77 -28.88 13.29
C LEU A 387 7.11 -28.44 14.61
N TRP A 388 5.82 -28.09 14.57
CA TRP A 388 5.04 -27.77 15.76
C TRP A 388 5.02 -28.93 16.75
N HIS A 389 4.76 -30.15 16.28
CA HIS A 389 4.73 -31.33 17.15
C HIS A 389 6.08 -31.56 17.83
N GLN A 390 7.18 -31.50 17.08
CA GLN A 390 8.53 -31.62 17.64
C GLN A 390 8.81 -30.54 18.70
N MET A 391 8.50 -29.27 18.40
CA MET A 391 8.69 -28.16 19.34
C MET A 391 7.83 -28.31 20.59
N ARG A 392 6.61 -28.86 20.46
CA ARG A 392 5.73 -29.14 21.60
C ARG A 392 6.29 -30.23 22.49
N VAL A 393 6.78 -31.33 21.91
CA VAL A 393 7.37 -32.45 22.66
C VAL A 393 8.65 -32.01 23.38
N ALA A 394 9.46 -31.16 22.76
CA ALA A 394 10.69 -30.61 23.33
C ALA A 394 10.48 -29.39 24.26
N ASP A 395 9.23 -29.02 24.55
CA ASP A 395 8.84 -27.85 25.35
C ASP A 395 9.53 -26.53 24.96
N ILE A 396 9.71 -26.33 23.65
CA ILE A 396 10.40 -25.15 23.12
C ILE A 396 9.42 -23.96 23.12
N LYS A 397 9.91 -22.80 23.59
CA LYS A 397 9.20 -21.51 23.49
C LYS A 397 8.89 -21.15 22.04
N ASN A 398 7.85 -20.36 21.82
CA ASN A 398 7.42 -19.94 20.47
C ASN A 398 6.92 -21.07 19.55
N ARG A 399 6.47 -22.19 20.13
CA ARG A 399 5.96 -23.35 19.38
C ARG A 399 4.69 -23.07 18.59
N SER A 400 3.92 -22.02 18.89
CA SER A 400 2.66 -21.77 18.17
C SER A 400 2.87 -21.20 16.76
N ARG A 401 4.06 -20.68 16.44
CA ARG A 401 4.36 -20.12 15.11
C ARG A 401 4.22 -21.14 13.97
N PRO A 402 4.89 -22.31 14.00
CA PRO A 402 4.67 -23.33 12.98
C PRO A 402 3.22 -23.85 12.97
N LEU A 403 2.55 -23.92 14.11
CA LEU A 403 1.13 -24.30 14.16
C LEU A 403 0.26 -23.33 13.35
N PHE A 404 0.42 -22.02 13.56
CA PHE A 404 -0.34 -20.99 12.84
C PHE A 404 0.03 -20.96 11.36
N LEU A 405 1.30 -21.19 11.00
CA LEU A 405 1.69 -21.37 9.61
C LEU A 405 0.94 -22.55 8.96
N GLY A 406 0.90 -23.70 9.62
CA GLY A 406 0.15 -24.88 9.16
C GLY A 406 -1.35 -24.65 9.06
N ILE A 407 -1.98 -24.01 10.06
CA ILE A 407 -3.41 -23.69 10.05
C ILE A 407 -3.74 -22.71 8.92
N GLY A 408 -2.96 -21.64 8.75
CA GLY A 408 -3.19 -20.69 7.64
C GLY A 408 -3.11 -21.39 6.28
N ILE A 409 -2.18 -22.34 6.13
CA ILE A 409 -2.10 -23.17 4.93
C ILE A 409 -3.36 -24.02 4.76
N LEU A 410 -3.87 -24.65 5.81
CA LEU A 410 -5.11 -25.42 5.74
C LEU A 410 -6.29 -24.61 5.18
N PHE A 411 -6.47 -23.37 5.66
CA PHE A 411 -7.50 -22.47 5.14
C PHE A 411 -7.28 -22.12 3.65
N ALA A 412 -6.03 -21.87 3.25
CA ALA A 412 -5.70 -21.65 1.85
C ALA A 412 -5.97 -22.90 0.98
N VAL A 413 -5.64 -24.11 1.45
CA VAL A 413 -5.92 -25.38 0.74
C VAL A 413 -7.42 -25.57 0.51
N ILE A 414 -8.27 -25.17 1.45
CA ILE A 414 -9.72 -25.29 1.29
C ILE A 414 -10.24 -24.25 0.27
N ALA A 415 -9.66 -23.06 0.26
CA ALA A 415 -10.06 -21.96 -0.62
C ALA A 415 -9.70 -22.21 -2.10
N LEU A 416 -8.49 -22.70 -2.39
CA LEU A 416 -7.93 -22.74 -3.74
C LEU A 416 -8.63 -23.70 -4.73
N PRO A 417 -9.05 -24.92 -4.36
CA PRO A 417 -9.76 -25.85 -5.25
C PRO A 417 -11.13 -25.34 -5.68
N LEU A 418 -11.71 -24.38 -4.95
CA LEU A 418 -12.98 -23.77 -5.32
C LEU A 418 -12.84 -22.82 -6.54
N GLY A 419 -11.61 -22.41 -6.90
CA GLY A 419 -11.23 -21.78 -8.17
C GLY A 419 -11.79 -20.37 -8.44
N ASN A 420 -12.94 -20.03 -7.87
CA ASN A 420 -13.60 -18.76 -8.03
C ASN A 420 -13.19 -17.82 -6.89
N PHE A 421 -12.12 -17.04 -7.09
CA PHE A 421 -11.64 -16.06 -6.11
C PHE A 421 -12.67 -14.97 -5.80
N VAL A 422 -13.61 -14.72 -6.72
CA VAL A 422 -14.71 -13.76 -6.56
C VAL A 422 -15.87 -14.35 -5.73
N ASN A 423 -15.78 -15.62 -5.34
CA ASN A 423 -16.69 -16.19 -4.36
C ASN A 423 -16.36 -15.63 -2.96
N PRO A 424 -17.33 -15.03 -2.23
CA PRO A 424 -17.09 -14.48 -0.90
C PRO A 424 -16.55 -15.50 0.09
N LEU A 425 -16.94 -16.78 -0.04
CA LEU A 425 -16.42 -17.85 0.82
C LEU A 425 -14.92 -18.05 0.59
N VAL A 426 -14.50 -18.12 -0.68
CA VAL A 426 -13.08 -18.28 -1.06
C VAL A 426 -12.26 -17.10 -0.56
N ALA A 427 -12.72 -15.88 -0.84
CA ALA A 427 -12.05 -14.67 -0.41
C ALA A 427 -11.96 -14.55 1.13
N SER A 428 -13.02 -14.94 1.83
CA SER A 428 -13.04 -14.95 3.31
C SER A 428 -12.09 -15.99 3.90
N LEU A 429 -12.03 -17.19 3.31
CA LEU A 429 -11.09 -18.24 3.74
C LEU A 429 -9.64 -17.78 3.53
N LEU A 430 -9.33 -17.12 2.41
CA LEU A 430 -8.01 -16.54 2.18
C LEU A 430 -7.71 -15.40 3.16
N LEU A 431 -8.67 -14.54 3.47
CA LEU A 431 -8.50 -13.49 4.46
C LEU A 431 -8.17 -14.07 5.84
N VAL A 432 -8.91 -15.10 6.27
CA VAL A 432 -8.63 -15.82 7.51
C VAL A 432 -7.24 -16.45 7.47
N ALA A 433 -6.85 -17.09 6.36
CA ALA A 433 -5.51 -17.66 6.20
C ALA A 433 -4.40 -16.62 6.42
N PHE A 434 -4.50 -15.45 5.78
CA PHE A 434 -3.51 -14.38 5.89
C PHE A 434 -3.48 -13.73 7.29
N VAL A 435 -4.63 -13.60 7.95
CA VAL A 435 -4.68 -13.14 9.34
C VAL A 435 -3.96 -14.13 10.26
N ILE A 436 -4.24 -15.43 10.13
CA ILE A 436 -3.60 -16.48 10.93
C ILE A 436 -2.08 -16.51 10.66
N TRP A 437 -1.66 -16.41 9.41
CA TRP A 437 -0.25 -16.32 9.05
C TRP A 437 0.43 -15.10 9.67
N LEU A 438 -0.19 -13.92 9.60
CA LEU A 438 0.37 -12.71 10.21
C LEU A 438 0.54 -12.90 11.73
N LEU A 439 -0.44 -13.48 12.42
CA LEU A 439 -0.34 -13.77 13.86
C LEU A 439 0.78 -14.76 14.19
N GLY A 440 0.96 -15.80 13.37
CA GLY A 440 2.04 -16.78 13.52
C GLY A 440 3.42 -16.17 13.29
N ILE A 441 3.58 -15.35 12.25
CA ILE A 441 4.86 -14.77 11.84
C ILE A 441 5.32 -13.68 12.82
N THR A 442 4.38 -12.85 13.27
CA THR A 442 4.65 -11.78 14.25
C THR A 442 4.87 -12.31 15.67
N GLY A 443 4.57 -13.59 15.93
CA GLY A 443 4.64 -14.18 17.27
C GLY A 443 3.50 -13.74 18.20
N ARG A 444 2.51 -12.99 17.70
CA ARG A 444 1.30 -12.66 18.47
C ARG A 444 0.49 -13.90 18.83
N ALA A 445 0.56 -14.96 18.02
CA ALA A 445 0.01 -16.26 18.35
C ALA A 445 0.53 -16.81 19.69
N ASP A 446 1.83 -16.64 19.96
CA ASP A 446 2.43 -17.12 21.21
C ASP A 446 1.97 -16.28 22.43
N GLN A 447 1.74 -14.98 22.23
CA GLN A 447 1.15 -14.11 23.25
C GLN A 447 -0.28 -14.50 23.58
N LEU A 448 -1.10 -14.78 22.56
CA LEU A 448 -2.51 -15.16 22.72
C LEU A 448 -2.67 -16.53 23.40
N LEU A 449 -1.75 -17.46 23.12
CA LEU A 449 -1.80 -18.82 23.66
C LEU A 449 -0.93 -19.03 24.92
N GLY A 450 -0.23 -17.99 25.39
CA GLY A 450 0.63 -18.08 26.57
C GLY A 450 1.85 -19.00 26.39
N THR A 451 2.43 -19.07 25.19
CA THR A 451 3.57 -19.97 24.85
C THR A 451 4.91 -19.25 24.65
N ASN A 452 5.08 -18.07 25.26
CA ASN A 452 6.27 -17.20 25.16
C ASN A 452 7.44 -17.59 26.09
#